data_AF-A0A414J9V2-F1
#
_entry.id   AF-A0A414J9V2-F1
#
_cell.length_a   1.000
_cell.length_b   1.000
_cell.length_c   1.000
_cell.angle_alpha   90.00
_cell.angle_beta   90.00
_cell.angle_gamma   90.00
#
_symmetry.space_group_name_H-M   'P 1'
#
loop_
_entity.id
_entity.type
_entity.pdbx_description
1 polymer ?
#
loop_
_entity_poly.entity_id
_entity_poly.type
_entity_poly.pdbx_seq_one_letter_code
_entity_poly.pdbx_strand_id
1 'polypeptide(L)'
;MRVTIDLDRDIIIIPDNFFKKIGEENEKLEKYGATAVDPLVRIWHSFFTAMDDTNNRLLTQTNAKTSTRKKKTVNVEETKKRIDKEKEIIAEKKAEAEKAAADKK
;
A
#
# COMPACT_ATOMS: atom_id res chain seq x y z
N MET A 1 -14.15 7.02 -2.63
CA MET A 1 -13.27 7.30 -3.79
C MET A 1 -12.65 5.99 -4.21
N ARG A 2 -12.45 5.74 -5.52
CA ARG A 2 -12.00 4.45 -6.02
C ARG A 2 -10.58 4.61 -6.57
N VAL A 3 -9.69 3.73 -6.14
CA VAL A 3 -8.35 3.55 -6.70
C VAL A 3 -8.46 2.38 -7.67
N THR A 4 -7.92 2.52 -8.87
CA THR A 4 -7.99 1.48 -9.91
C THR A 4 -6.60 0.98 -10.25
N ILE A 5 -6.51 -0.31 -10.56
CA ILE A 5 -5.29 -0.95 -11.04
C ILE A 5 -5.47 -1.13 -12.54
N ASP A 6 -4.54 -0.60 -13.32
CA ASP A 6 -4.44 -0.85 -14.75
C ASP A 6 -3.52 -2.07 -14.96
N LEU A 7 -4.10 -3.16 -15.48
CA LEU A 7 -3.41 -4.43 -15.66
C LEU A 7 -2.53 -4.46 -16.91
N ASP A 8 -2.76 -3.57 -17.88
CA ASP A 8 -1.97 -3.52 -19.12
C ASP A 8 -0.66 -2.76 -18.91
N ARG A 9 -0.67 -1.83 -17.93
CA ARG A 9 0.46 -0.93 -17.66
C ARG A 9 1.13 -1.17 -16.31
N ASP A 10 0.62 -2.11 -15.51
CA ASP A 10 1.09 -2.38 -14.15
C ASP A 10 1.17 -1.11 -13.27
N ILE A 11 0.20 -0.20 -13.42
CA ILE A 11 0.14 1.06 -12.65
C ILE A 11 -1.10 1.14 -11.76
N ILE A 12 -0.92 1.83 -10.63
CA ILE A 12 -2.02 2.22 -9.73
C ILE A 12 -2.43 3.64 -10.09
N ILE A 13 -3.68 3.82 -10.49
CA ILE A 13 -4.25 5.14 -10.80
C ILE A 13 -4.89 5.71 -9.53
N ILE A 14 -4.27 6.77 -9.02
CA ILE A 14 -4.73 7.51 -7.84
C ILE A 14 -5.48 8.76 -8.32
N PRO A 15 -6.74 8.97 -7.93
CA PRO A 15 -7.49 10.18 -8.31
C PRO A 15 -6.86 11.44 -7.71
N ASP A 16 -6.90 12.57 -8.44
CA ASP A 16 -6.31 13.84 -8.00
C ASP A 16 -6.84 14.33 -6.65
N ASN A 17 -8.10 14.02 -6.34
CA ASN A 17 -8.75 14.39 -5.08
C ASN A 17 -8.31 13.52 -3.88
N PHE A 18 -7.45 12.52 -4.08
CA PHE A 18 -6.97 11.62 -3.01
C PHE A 18 -6.19 12.39 -1.95
N PHE A 19 -5.16 13.14 -2.36
CA PHE A 19 -4.30 13.86 -1.43
C PHE A 19 -5.06 14.92 -0.66
N LYS A 20 -6.01 15.60 -1.31
CA LYS A 20 -6.90 16.58 -0.67
C LYS A 20 -7.75 15.94 0.43
N LYS A 21 -8.37 14.79 0.16
CA LYS A 21 -9.17 14.07 1.16
C LYS A 21 -8.35 13.48 2.29
N ILE A 22 -7.13 13.00 2.03
CA ILE A 22 -6.23 12.56 3.10
C ILE A 22 -5.83 13.74 3.99
N GLY A 23 -5.58 14.91 3.41
CA GLY A 23 -5.38 16.14 4.18
C GLY A 23 -6.57 16.45 5.10
N GLU A 24 -7.80 16.46 4.55
CA GLU A 24 -9.02 16.69 5.33
C GLU A 24 -9.26 15.62 6.43
N GLU A 25 -8.91 14.36 6.17
CA GLU A 25 -8.96 13.28 7.17
C GLU A 25 -7.89 13.45 8.24
N ASN A 26 -6.66 13.83 7.88
CA ASN A 26 -5.57 14.06 8.82
C ASN A 26 -5.86 15.25 9.74
N GLU A 27 -6.42 16.34 9.22
CA GLU A 27 -6.86 17.48 10.04
C GLU A 27 -7.94 17.08 11.06
N LYS A 28 -8.82 16.15 10.69
CA LYS A 28 -9.79 15.58 11.64
C LYS A 28 -9.08 14.70 12.67
N LEU A 29 -8.18 13.82 12.24
CA LEU A 29 -7.43 12.93 13.14
C LEU A 29 -6.63 13.72 14.18
N GLU A 30 -5.97 14.80 13.78
CA GLU A 30 -5.24 15.69 14.69
C GLU A 30 -6.17 16.34 15.73
N LYS A 31 -7.37 16.75 15.34
CA LYS A 31 -8.39 17.27 16.28
C LYS A 31 -8.84 16.24 17.32
N TYR A 32 -8.77 14.96 16.99
CA TYR A 32 -9.09 13.86 17.90
C TYR A 32 -7.84 13.29 18.61
N GLY A 33 -6.68 13.94 18.49
CA GLY A 33 -5.43 13.53 19.14
C GLY A 33 -4.73 12.34 18.51
N ALA A 34 -5.09 11.98 17.28
CA ALA A 34 -4.45 10.91 16.51
C ALA A 34 -3.35 11.48 15.59
N THR A 35 -2.36 10.65 15.28
CA THR A 35 -1.26 11.03 14.39
C THR A 35 -1.71 11.07 12.94
N ALA A 36 -1.30 12.11 12.22
CA ALA A 36 -1.51 12.21 10.79
C ALA A 36 -0.87 11.03 10.05
N VAL A 37 -1.59 10.51 9.04
CA VAL A 37 -1.15 9.35 8.26
C VAL A 37 -0.59 9.84 6.93
N ASP A 38 0.62 9.38 6.59
CA ASP A 38 1.21 9.63 5.28
C ASP A 38 0.32 9.02 4.17
N PRO A 39 -0.08 9.81 3.14
CA PRO A 39 -0.87 9.33 2.02
C PRO A 39 -0.29 8.07 1.35
N LEU A 40 1.04 7.94 1.25
CA LEU A 40 1.70 6.77 0.68
C LEU A 40 1.47 5.53 1.54
N VAL A 41 1.65 5.67 2.86
CA VAL A 41 1.41 4.58 3.81
C VAL A 41 -0.05 4.11 3.75
N ARG A 42 -0.99 5.03 3.54
CA ARG A 42 -2.41 4.70 3.36
C ARG A 42 -2.68 3.91 2.08
N ILE A 43 -2.03 4.27 0.96
CA ILE A 43 -2.14 3.53 -0.31
C ILE A 43 -1.64 2.11 -0.13
N TRP A 44 -0.43 1.96 0.41
CA TRP A 44 0.17 0.65 0.70
C TRP A 44 -0.69 -0.21 1.62
N HIS A 45 -1.16 0.36 2.72
CA HIS A 45 -2.03 -0.36 3.66
C HIS A 45 -3.32 -0.82 2.99
N SER A 46 -3.94 0.03 2.17
CA SER A 46 -5.16 -0.30 1.44
C SER A 46 -4.92 -1.39 0.38
N PHE A 47 -3.79 -1.31 -0.33
CA PHE A 47 -3.39 -2.31 -1.31
C PHE A 47 -3.15 -3.67 -0.68
N PHE A 48 -2.37 -3.76 0.41
CA PHE A 48 -2.14 -5.02 1.11
C PHE A 48 -3.42 -5.59 1.72
N THR A 49 -4.27 -4.73 2.29
CA THR A 49 -5.58 -5.18 2.81
C THR A 49 -6.44 -5.76 1.69
N ALA A 50 -6.44 -5.14 0.51
CA ALA A 50 -7.17 -5.64 -0.65
C ALA A 50 -6.57 -6.96 -1.19
N MET A 51 -5.24 -7.10 -1.19
CA MET A 51 -4.56 -8.34 -1.56
C MET A 51 -4.87 -9.46 -0.55
N ASP A 52 -4.83 -9.17 0.74
CA ASP A 52 -5.20 -10.13 1.79
C ASP A 52 -6.67 -10.53 1.71
N ASP A 53 -7.59 -9.59 1.46
CA ASP A 53 -9.02 -9.92 1.26
C ASP A 53 -9.23 -10.73 -0.02
N THR A 54 -8.51 -10.43 -1.09
CA THR A 54 -8.55 -11.18 -2.35
C THR A 54 -7.99 -12.58 -2.16
N ASN A 55 -6.87 -12.74 -1.47
CA ASN A 55 -6.31 -14.04 -1.10
C ASN A 55 -7.28 -14.81 -0.21
N ASN A 56 -7.88 -14.16 0.79
CA ASN A 56 -8.91 -14.77 1.63
C ASN A 56 -10.12 -15.19 0.81
N ARG A 57 -10.56 -14.38 -0.16
CA ARG A 57 -11.66 -14.73 -1.07
C ARG A 57 -11.30 -15.89 -1.98
N LEU A 58 -10.13 -15.88 -2.59
CA LEU A 58 -9.62 -16.96 -3.43
C LEU A 58 -9.49 -18.25 -2.62
N LEU A 59 -8.95 -18.16 -1.39
CA LEU A 59 -8.89 -19.24 -0.41
C LEU A 59 -10.28 -19.69 0.02
N THR A 60 -11.26 -18.81 0.21
CA THR A 60 -12.64 -19.22 0.52
C THR A 60 -13.36 -19.80 -0.69
N GLN A 61 -12.96 -19.49 -1.93
CA GLN A 61 -13.47 -20.16 -3.13
C GLN A 61 -12.83 -21.53 -3.32
N THR A 62 -11.54 -21.69 -3.01
CA THR A 62 -10.85 -23.00 -2.97
C THR A 62 -11.30 -23.84 -1.78
N ASN A 63 -11.51 -23.23 -0.61
CA ASN A 63 -12.01 -23.84 0.63
C ASN A 63 -13.54 -23.85 0.74
N ALA A 64 -14.30 -23.26 -0.18
CA ALA A 64 -15.74 -23.52 -0.31
C ALA A 64 -15.99 -25.00 -0.62
N LYS A 65 -14.97 -25.70 -1.13
CA LYS A 65 -14.95 -27.17 -1.21
C LYS A 65 -14.53 -27.84 0.11
N THR A 66 -13.89 -27.14 1.05
CA THR A 66 -13.41 -27.66 2.33
C THR A 66 -13.13 -26.55 3.39
N SER A 67 -14.09 -26.36 4.30
CA SER A 67 -13.85 -26.10 5.74
C SER A 67 -13.59 -24.69 6.30
N THR A 68 -14.25 -24.50 7.44
CA THR A 68 -14.24 -23.50 8.52
C THR A 68 -12.86 -23.04 9.05
N ARG A 69 -12.54 -21.72 9.03
CA ARG A 69 -11.61 -21.12 10.03
C ARG A 69 -11.65 -19.59 10.20
N LYS A 70 -11.30 -19.14 11.42
CA LYS A 70 -11.33 -17.78 12.01
C LYS A 70 -10.43 -16.73 11.32
N LYS A 71 -10.90 -15.47 11.29
CA LYS A 71 -10.18 -14.24 10.87
C LYS A 71 -8.82 -14.10 11.57
N LYS A 72 -7.77 -13.88 10.79
CA LYS A 72 -6.44 -13.50 11.28
C LYS A 72 -6.36 -11.97 11.35
N THR A 73 -5.93 -11.44 12.49
CA THR A 73 -5.68 -10.01 12.72
C THR A 73 -4.35 -9.61 12.07
N VAL A 74 -4.38 -8.58 11.22
CA VAL A 74 -3.20 -8.07 10.50
C VAL A 74 -2.43 -7.10 11.39
N ASN A 75 -1.12 -7.28 11.51
CA ASN A 75 -0.25 -6.46 12.35
C ASN A 75 0.33 -5.27 11.56
N VAL A 76 -0.08 -4.06 11.96
CA VAL A 76 0.30 -2.78 11.32
C VAL A 76 1.81 -2.50 11.42
N GLU A 77 2.49 -2.97 12.46
CA GLU A 77 3.94 -2.79 12.60
C GLU A 77 4.73 -3.56 11.55
N GLU A 78 4.27 -4.76 11.20
CA GLU A 78 4.94 -5.58 10.18
C GLU A 78 4.82 -4.94 8.81
N THR A 79 3.70 -4.27 8.54
CA THR A 79 3.47 -3.52 7.30
C THR A 79 4.41 -2.32 7.20
N LYS A 80 4.59 -1.56 8.28
CA LYS A 80 5.55 -0.44 8.32
C LYS A 80 6.99 -0.89 8.08
N LYS A 81 7.43 -1.98 8.72
CA LYS A 81 8.77 -2.54 8.51
C LYS A 81 9.03 -2.97 7.07
N ARG A 82 8.02 -3.47 6.36
CA ARG A 82 8.14 -3.82 4.94
C ARG A 82 8.24 -2.59 4.05
N ILE A 83 7.47 -1.54 4.36
CA ILE A 83 7.54 -0.25 3.66
C ILE A 83 8.93 0.39 3.81
N ASP A 84 9.50 0.39 5.01
CA ASP A 84 10.83 0.98 5.24
C ASP A 84 11.92 0.23 4.44
N LYS A 85 11.85 -1.11 4.41
CA LYS A 85 12.74 -1.94 3.58
C LYS A 85 12.58 -1.69 2.08
N GLU A 86 11.35 -1.59 1.58
CA GLU A 86 11.11 -1.30 0.16
C GLU A 86 11.58 0.11 -0.22
N LYS A 87 11.43 1.09 0.67
CA LYS A 87 11.97 2.44 0.47
C LYS A 87 13.50 2.44 0.36
N GLU A 88 14.20 1.67 1.19
CA GLU A 88 15.66 1.53 1.09
C GLU A 88 16.08 0.90 -0.25
N ILE A 89 15.42 -0.17 -0.68
CA ILE A 89 15.72 -0.86 -1.95
C ILE A 89 15.48 0.07 -3.15
N ILE A 90 14.41 0.87 -3.13
CA ILE A 90 14.11 1.84 -4.19
C ILE A 90 15.14 2.97 -4.20
N ALA A 91 15.58 3.46 -3.04
CA ALA A 91 16.61 4.48 -2.94
C ALA A 91 17.96 3.98 -3.48
N GLU A 92 18.33 2.75 -3.15
CA GLU A 92 19.56 2.12 -3.61
C GLU A 92 19.56 1.91 -5.14
N LYS A 93 18.46 1.40 -5.70
CA LYS A 93 18.29 1.26 -7.16
C LYS A 93 18.30 2.60 -7.89
N LYS A 94 17.74 3.66 -7.29
CA LYS A 94 17.75 5.00 -7.85
C LYS A 94 19.18 5.59 -7.88
N ALA A 95 19.95 5.39 -6.81
CA ALA A 95 21.35 5.82 -6.74
C ALA A 95 22.24 5.04 -7.73
N GLU A 96 21.98 3.76 -7.94
CA GLU A 96 22.67 2.92 -8.92
C GLU A 96 22.36 3.36 -10.36
N ALA A 97 21.09 3.68 -10.65
CA ALA A 97 20.67 4.21 -11.94
C ALA A 97 21.28 5.59 -12.25
N GLU A 98 21.41 6.48 -11.26
CA GLU A 98 22.06 7.78 -11.41
C GLU A 98 23.56 7.65 -11.68
N LYS A 99 24.25 6.73 -11.00
CA LYS A 99 25.67 6.44 -11.28
C LYS A 99 25.88 5.86 -12.68
N ALA A 100 25.03 4.92 -13.10
CA ALA A 100 25.09 4.35 -14.44
C ALA A 100 24.78 5.36 -15.57
N ALA A 101 24.00 6.40 -15.28
CA ALA A 101 23.75 7.50 -16.21
C ALA A 101 24.90 8.53 -16.27
N ALA A 102 25.65 8.69 -15.18
CA ALA A 102 26.81 9.57 -15.13
C ALA A 102 28.05 9.00 -15.83
N ASP A 103 28.25 7.67 -15.81
CA ASP A 103 29.37 6.99 -16.49
C ASP A 103 29.21 6.87 -18.02
N LYS A 104 28.03 7.20 -18.56
CA LYS A 104 27.75 7.17 -20.02
C LYS A 104 27.86 8.53 -20.70
N LYS A 105 28.37 9.56 -20.02
CA LYS A 105 28.48 10.93 -20.53
C LYS A 105 29.93 11.39 -20.59
#